data_AF-A0A937EZZ5-F1
#
_entry.id   AF-A0A937EZZ5-F1
#
_cell.length_a   1.000
_cell.length_b   1.000
_cell.length_c   1.000
_cell.angle_alpha   90.00
_cell.angle_beta   90.00
_cell.angle_gamma   90.00
#
_symmetry.space_group_name_H-M   'P 1'
#
loop_
_entity.id
_entity.type
_entity.pdbx_description
1 polymer ?
#
loop_
_entity_poly.entity_id
_entity_poly.type
_entity_poly.pdbx_seq_one_letter_code
_entity_poly.pdbx_strand_id
1 'polypeptide(L)'
;MTSLEKKLKELNDSVESYEHRSRKRAFVYSLVIPTILLTFYLGFTVWQISQLKYQKEQLEQQNNSLMESKIALTRERSYLATQTMEAQAKIETARRELEAINQQLTRVRSASDSASVRESVSEIERRVTNVDSGITSAARNLEKYKKTGCGSIIDNSTSLEWFIGPDRNMTWDESRDWVKNLTACEGRGQWRLPQINELASLYNEAYTAGKGYFTGGQYFPAHIHPIFADIGGGSWVWSSETLGSNHVRSYNFNQGVEVEFPRNNKTYSIRVFAVRSKQ
;
A
#
# COMPACT_ATOMS: atom_id res chain seq x y z
N MET A 1 -49.62 93.50 -5.28
CA MET A 1 -49.08 92.49 -4.36
C MET A 1 -47.71 92.93 -3.88
N THR A 2 -47.53 93.02 -2.57
CA THR A 2 -46.24 93.43 -1.99
C THR A 2 -45.22 92.29 -2.15
N SER A 3 -43.93 92.62 -2.18
CA SER A 3 -42.84 91.63 -2.33
C SER A 3 -42.90 90.48 -1.31
N LEU A 4 -43.59 90.67 -0.19
CA LEU A 4 -43.79 89.67 0.86
C LEU A 4 -44.82 88.59 0.47
N GLU A 5 -45.92 88.96 -0.19
CA GLU A 5 -46.96 88.00 -0.60
C GLU A 5 -46.44 87.01 -1.65
N LYS A 6 -45.56 87.48 -2.54
CA LYS A 6 -44.90 86.62 -3.52
C LYS A 6 -43.99 85.59 -2.85
N LYS A 7 -43.19 86.02 -1.87
CA LYS A 7 -42.32 85.11 -1.10
C LYS A 7 -43.12 84.09 -0.28
N LEU A 8 -44.26 84.49 0.28
CA LEU A 8 -45.13 83.59 1.04
C LEU A 8 -45.72 82.50 0.14
N LYS A 9 -46.17 82.86 -1.07
CA LYS A 9 -46.69 81.91 -2.06
C LYS A 9 -45.62 80.94 -2.54
N GLU A 10 -44.43 81.44 -2.88
CA GLU A 10 -43.29 80.59 -3.28
C GLU A 10 -42.89 79.60 -2.18
N LEU A 11 -42.95 80.03 -0.90
CA LEU A 11 -42.68 79.15 0.24
C LEU A 11 -43.76 78.07 0.39
N ASN A 12 -45.04 78.44 0.27
CA ASN A 12 -46.15 77.48 0.39
C ASN A 12 -46.11 76.42 -0.73
N ASP A 13 -45.88 76.85 -1.98
CA ASP A 13 -45.76 75.95 -3.12
C ASP A 13 -44.54 75.01 -2.96
N SER A 14 -43.45 75.49 -2.35
CA SER A 14 -42.28 74.67 -2.02
C SER A 14 -42.57 73.64 -0.93
N VAL A 15 -43.35 74.00 0.10
CA VAL A 15 -43.75 73.09 1.19
C VAL A 15 -44.67 71.99 0.66
N GLU A 16 -45.70 72.35 -0.12
CA GLU A 16 -46.61 71.37 -0.74
C GLU A 16 -45.87 70.42 -1.69
N SER A 17 -44.91 70.94 -2.47
CA SER A 17 -44.04 70.14 -3.33
C SER A 17 -43.16 69.16 -2.55
N TYR A 18 -42.68 69.56 -1.37
CA TYR A 18 -41.89 68.71 -0.48
C TYR A 18 -42.76 67.61 0.15
N GLU A 19 -43.94 67.95 0.66
CA GLU A 19 -44.87 66.98 1.23
C GLU A 19 -45.34 65.94 0.20
N HIS A 20 -45.66 66.38 -1.02
CA HIS A 20 -46.06 65.47 -2.09
C HIS A 20 -44.94 64.49 -2.48
N ARG A 21 -43.70 64.97 -2.55
CA ARG A 21 -42.51 64.12 -2.78
C ARG A 21 -42.26 63.17 -1.61
N SER A 22 -42.49 63.60 -0.38
CA SER A 22 -42.37 62.78 0.83
C SER A 22 -43.38 61.64 0.86
N ARG A 23 -44.67 61.92 0.58
CA ARG A 23 -45.74 60.90 0.54
C ARG A 23 -45.50 59.85 -0.56
N LYS A 24 -45.03 60.27 -1.74
CA LYS A 24 -44.64 59.35 -2.82
C LYS A 24 -43.49 58.43 -2.41
N ARG A 25 -42.47 58.96 -1.73
CA ARG A 25 -41.37 58.14 -1.18
C ARG A 25 -41.87 57.17 -0.11
N ALA A 26 -42.71 57.62 0.82
CA ALA A 26 -43.28 56.77 1.87
C ALA A 26 -44.09 55.59 1.31
N PHE A 27 -44.90 55.82 0.27
CA PHE A 27 -45.66 54.77 -0.42
C PHE A 27 -44.75 53.78 -1.17
N VAL A 28 -43.70 54.28 -1.84
CA VAL A 28 -42.69 53.41 -2.48
C VAL A 28 -41.98 52.55 -1.44
N TYR A 29 -41.60 53.12 -0.29
CA TYR A 29 -40.95 52.36 0.78
C TYR A 29 -41.89 51.33 1.42
N SER A 30 -43.20 51.61 1.58
CA SER A 30 -44.14 50.67 2.19
C SER A 30 -44.45 49.45 1.33
N LEU A 31 -44.26 49.52 0.02
CA LEU A 31 -44.52 48.42 -0.92
C LEU A 31 -43.24 47.73 -1.40
N VAL A 32 -42.18 48.48 -1.68
CA VAL A 32 -40.96 47.94 -2.29
C VAL A 32 -40.08 47.23 -1.26
N ILE A 33 -39.95 47.76 -0.04
CA ILE A 33 -39.10 47.13 0.99
C ILE A 33 -39.58 45.73 1.38
N PRO A 34 -40.89 45.49 1.66
CA PRO A 34 -41.37 44.14 1.99
C PRO A 34 -41.18 43.14 0.85
N THR A 35 -41.35 43.57 -0.41
CA THR A 35 -41.12 42.67 -1.56
C THR A 35 -39.65 42.29 -1.70
N ILE A 36 -38.73 43.24 -1.50
CA ILE A 36 -37.30 42.97 -1.54
C ILE A 36 -36.92 42.00 -0.40
N LEU A 37 -37.39 42.25 0.83
CA LEU A 37 -37.15 41.36 1.96
C LEU A 37 -37.72 39.95 1.73
N LEU A 38 -38.89 39.82 1.12
CA LEU A 38 -39.48 38.54 0.77
C LEU A 38 -38.64 37.79 -0.28
N THR A 39 -38.11 38.48 -1.30
CA THR A 39 -37.24 37.85 -2.31
C THR A 39 -35.90 37.40 -1.71
N PHE A 40 -35.30 38.17 -0.82
CA PHE A 40 -34.10 37.75 -0.08
C PHE A 40 -34.38 36.57 0.83
N TYR A 41 -35.51 36.57 1.54
CA TYR A 41 -35.92 35.46 2.41
C TYR A 41 -36.14 34.17 1.60
N LEU A 42 -36.87 34.25 0.48
CA LEU A 42 -37.06 33.10 -0.41
C LEU A 42 -35.72 32.60 -1.00
N GLY A 43 -34.86 33.51 -1.47
CA GLY A 43 -33.53 33.16 -1.95
C GLY A 43 -32.67 32.46 -0.88
N PHE A 44 -32.72 32.95 0.35
CA PHE A 44 -32.03 32.35 1.49
C PHE A 44 -32.57 30.95 1.81
N THR A 45 -33.89 30.76 1.82
CA THR A 45 -34.48 29.42 2.06
C THR A 45 -34.14 28.42 0.95
N VAL A 46 -34.14 28.84 -0.32
CA VAL A 46 -33.73 27.99 -1.46
C VAL A 46 -32.26 27.61 -1.35
N TRP A 47 -31.41 28.55 -0.94
CA TRP A 47 -29.99 28.29 -0.68
C TRP A 47 -29.81 27.31 0.49
N GLN A 48 -30.51 27.50 1.61
CA GLN A 48 -30.47 26.58 2.75
C GLN A 48 -30.94 25.16 2.38
N ILE A 49 -32.02 25.04 1.60
CA ILE A 49 -32.50 23.74 1.10
C ILE A 49 -31.45 23.09 0.20
N SER A 50 -30.80 23.85 -0.67
CA SER A 50 -29.71 23.36 -1.53
C SER A 50 -28.52 22.87 -0.70
N GLN A 51 -28.13 23.60 0.35
CA GLN A 51 -27.08 23.17 1.28
C GLN A 51 -27.44 21.87 2.01
N LEU A 52 -28.68 21.75 2.50
CA LEU A 52 -29.14 20.53 3.19
C LEU A 52 -29.19 19.31 2.24
N LYS A 53 -29.62 19.50 0.99
CA LYS A 53 -29.59 18.43 -0.02
C LYS A 53 -28.16 17.96 -0.29
N TYR A 54 -27.25 18.90 -0.47
CA TYR A 54 -25.83 18.59 -0.67
C TYR A 54 -25.25 17.82 0.52
N GLN A 55 -25.53 18.26 1.75
CA GLN A 55 -25.09 17.54 2.96
C GLN A 55 -25.66 16.11 3.04
N LYS A 56 -26.94 15.93 2.69
CA LYS A 56 -27.58 14.61 2.65
C LYS A 56 -26.90 13.68 1.65
N GLU A 57 -26.63 14.16 0.43
CA GLU A 57 -25.94 13.38 -0.61
C GLU A 57 -24.54 12.96 -0.18
N GLN A 58 -23.79 13.85 0.46
CA GLN A 58 -22.47 13.52 1.03
C GLN A 58 -22.57 12.44 2.11
N LEU A 59 -23.55 12.53 3.00
CA LEU A 59 -23.77 11.52 4.04
C LEU A 59 -24.17 10.16 3.45
N GLU A 60 -24.98 10.16 2.39
CA GLU A 60 -25.39 8.93 1.70
C GLU A 60 -24.21 8.26 0.99
N GLN A 61 -23.35 9.04 0.34
CA GLN A 61 -22.09 8.55 -0.23
C GLN A 61 -21.18 7.93 0.84
N GLN A 62 -21.05 8.60 2.00
CA GLN A 62 -20.28 8.08 3.12
C GLN A 62 -20.85 6.75 3.64
N ASN A 63 -22.18 6.66 3.83
CA ASN A 63 -22.83 5.44 4.29
C ASN A 63 -22.66 4.27 3.30
N ASN A 64 -22.77 4.54 1.99
CA ASN A 64 -22.57 3.52 0.96
C ASN A 64 -21.11 3.03 0.96
N SER A 65 -20.14 3.94 1.07
CA SER A 65 -18.72 3.56 1.17
C SER A 65 -18.43 2.72 2.42
N LEU A 66 -19.05 3.06 3.55
CA LEU A 66 -18.94 2.31 4.80
C LEU A 66 -19.56 0.91 4.66
N MET A 67 -20.68 0.79 3.96
CA MET A 67 -21.34 -0.50 3.72
C MET A 67 -20.44 -1.41 2.86
N GLU A 68 -19.85 -0.88 1.80
CA GLU A 68 -18.90 -1.62 0.96
C GLU A 68 -17.68 -2.08 1.75
N SER A 69 -17.12 -1.20 2.59
CA SER A 69 -16.00 -1.53 3.49
C SER A 69 -16.36 -2.67 4.45
N LYS A 70 -17.55 -2.65 5.06
CA LYS A 70 -18.03 -3.73 5.94
C LYS A 70 -18.18 -5.06 5.20
N ILE A 71 -18.71 -5.03 3.97
CA ILE A 71 -18.86 -6.23 3.13
C ILE A 71 -17.47 -6.79 2.78
N ALA A 72 -16.52 -5.93 2.40
CA ALA A 72 -15.16 -6.34 2.08
C ALA A 72 -14.46 -6.98 3.29
N LEU A 73 -14.55 -6.36 4.47
CA LEU A 73 -13.99 -6.89 5.72
C LEU A 73 -14.60 -8.26 6.07
N THR A 74 -15.90 -8.43 5.84
CA THR A 74 -16.58 -9.71 6.10
C THR A 74 -16.06 -10.81 5.19
N ARG A 75 -15.88 -10.51 3.89
CA ARG A 75 -15.29 -11.46 2.92
C ARG A 75 -13.86 -11.85 3.30
N GLU A 76 -13.04 -10.88 3.70
CA GLU A 76 -11.68 -11.12 4.13
C GLU A 76 -11.62 -12.02 5.37
N ARG A 77 -12.47 -11.76 6.38
CA ARG A 77 -12.59 -12.62 7.56
C ARG A 77 -13.02 -14.03 7.21
N SER A 78 -13.99 -14.20 6.33
CA SER A 78 -14.42 -15.53 5.87
C SER A 78 -13.30 -16.27 5.14
N TYR A 79 -12.56 -15.58 4.26
CA TYR A 79 -11.43 -16.16 3.55
C TYR A 79 -10.31 -16.61 4.51
N LEU A 80 -9.94 -15.76 5.47
CA LEU A 80 -8.95 -16.10 6.50
C LEU A 80 -9.41 -17.28 7.35
N ALA A 81 -10.69 -17.34 7.73
CA ALA A 81 -11.23 -18.47 8.47
C ALA A 81 -11.06 -19.79 7.69
N THR A 82 -11.38 -19.82 6.39
CA THR A 82 -11.17 -21.00 5.54
C THR A 82 -9.70 -21.41 5.48
N GLN A 83 -8.79 -20.45 5.27
CA GLN A 83 -7.34 -20.72 5.24
C GLN A 83 -6.84 -21.30 6.57
N THR A 84 -7.31 -20.75 7.70
CA THR A 84 -6.92 -21.27 9.02
C THR A 84 -7.44 -22.68 9.27
N MET A 85 -8.68 -22.99 8.84
CA MET A 85 -9.23 -24.35 8.96
C MET A 85 -8.46 -25.35 8.11
N GLU A 86 -8.10 -25.00 6.87
CA GLU A 86 -7.30 -25.86 5.99
C GLU A 86 -5.90 -26.11 6.57
N ALA A 87 -5.25 -25.07 7.09
CA ALA A 87 -3.95 -25.19 7.74
C ALA A 87 -4.03 -26.09 8.98
N GLN A 88 -5.06 -25.93 9.82
CA GLN A 88 -5.29 -26.79 10.99
C GLN A 88 -5.54 -28.24 10.60
N ALA A 89 -6.33 -28.50 9.56
CA ALA A 89 -6.58 -29.85 9.06
C ALA A 89 -5.28 -30.53 8.59
N LYS A 90 -4.42 -29.81 7.86
CA LYS A 90 -3.10 -30.30 7.43
C LYS A 90 -2.16 -30.60 8.60
N ILE A 91 -2.19 -29.75 9.63
CA ILE A 91 -1.42 -29.98 10.86
C ILE A 91 -1.92 -31.23 11.59
N GLU A 92 -3.24 -31.43 11.66
CA GLU A 92 -3.82 -32.58 12.32
C GLU A 92 -3.50 -33.89 11.58
N THR A 93 -3.55 -33.89 10.24
CA THR A 93 -3.14 -35.06 9.45
C THR A 93 -1.66 -35.39 9.67
N ALA A 94 -0.78 -34.39 9.64
CA ALA A 94 0.65 -34.60 9.89
C ALA A 94 0.92 -35.15 11.31
N ARG A 95 0.16 -34.70 12.32
CA ARG A 95 0.26 -35.23 13.69
C ARG A 95 -0.15 -36.71 13.77
N ARG A 96 -1.23 -37.10 13.10
CA ARG A 96 -1.68 -38.51 13.06
C ARG A 96 -0.65 -39.41 12.37
N GLU A 97 -0.05 -38.94 11.28
CA GLU A 97 1.04 -39.66 10.60
C GLU A 97 2.26 -39.84 11.52
N LEU A 98 2.66 -38.78 12.22
CA LEU A 98 3.77 -38.83 13.18
C LEU A 98 3.49 -39.83 14.32
N GLU A 99 2.26 -39.85 14.82
CA GLU A 99 1.85 -40.78 15.87
C GLU A 99 1.86 -42.24 15.37
N ALA A 100 1.41 -42.48 14.15
CA ALA A 100 1.49 -43.79 13.51
C ALA A 100 2.95 -44.25 13.33
N ILE A 101 3.84 -43.35 12.90
CA ILE A 101 5.28 -43.62 12.77
C ILE A 101 5.89 -43.94 14.15
N ASN A 102 5.56 -43.18 15.18
CA ASN A 102 6.05 -43.41 16.55
C ASN A 102 5.58 -44.76 17.11
N GLN A 103 4.34 -45.17 16.81
CA GLN A 103 3.84 -46.50 17.18
C GLN A 103 4.61 -47.61 16.45
N GLN A 104 4.87 -47.45 15.15
CA GLN A 104 5.68 -48.42 14.39
C GLN A 104 7.11 -48.51 14.94
N LEU A 105 7.74 -47.38 15.25
CA LEU A 105 9.07 -47.32 15.84
C LEU A 105 9.13 -48.04 17.20
N THR A 106 8.10 -47.88 18.02
CA THR A 106 7.98 -48.57 19.32
C THR A 106 7.88 -50.08 19.15
N ARG A 107 7.09 -50.55 18.17
CA ARG A 107 6.98 -51.98 17.83
C ARG A 107 8.30 -52.56 17.35
N VAL A 108 9.00 -51.85 16.45
CA VAL A 108 10.32 -52.27 15.96
C VAL A 108 11.34 -52.33 17.09
N ARG A 109 11.38 -51.32 17.98
CA ARG A 109 12.23 -51.33 19.18
C ARG A 109 11.94 -52.51 20.11
N SER A 110 10.67 -52.85 20.33
CA SER A 110 10.30 -54.00 21.17
C SER A 110 10.60 -55.37 20.52
N ALA A 111 10.78 -55.43 19.20
CA ALA A 111 11.15 -56.64 18.48
C ALA A 111 12.68 -56.80 18.27
N SER A 112 13.48 -55.86 18.78
CA SER A 112 14.89 -55.64 18.45
C SER A 112 15.92 -56.33 19.37
N ASP A 113 15.64 -57.55 19.83
CA ASP A 113 16.62 -58.37 20.58
C ASP A 113 17.36 -59.42 19.71
N SER A 114 17.34 -59.33 18.38
CA SER A 114 18.05 -60.28 17.49
C SER A 114 18.71 -59.63 16.26
N ALA A 115 19.85 -60.18 15.83
CA ALA A 115 20.84 -59.59 14.92
C ALA A 115 20.34 -59.06 13.56
N SER A 116 19.18 -59.50 13.07
CA SER A 116 18.48 -58.95 11.89
C SER A 116 18.21 -57.43 12.01
N VAL A 117 18.05 -56.94 13.25
CA VAL A 117 17.77 -55.53 13.50
C VAL A 117 19.00 -54.64 13.36
N ARG A 118 20.22 -55.17 13.49
CA ARG A 118 21.45 -54.36 13.33
C ARG A 118 21.60 -53.84 11.90
N GLU A 119 21.25 -54.67 10.91
CA GLU A 119 21.23 -54.30 9.48
C GLU A 119 20.15 -53.24 9.22
N SER A 120 18.93 -53.47 9.72
CA SER A 120 17.80 -52.55 9.54
C SER A 120 18.01 -51.21 10.26
N VAL A 121 18.65 -51.21 11.43
CA VAL A 121 19.02 -50.00 12.17
C VAL A 121 20.07 -49.21 11.40
N SER A 122 21.06 -49.86 10.78
CA SER A 122 22.06 -49.15 9.96
C SER A 122 21.44 -48.46 8.73
N GLU A 123 20.46 -49.09 8.09
CA GLU A 123 19.69 -48.49 6.98
C GLU A 123 18.85 -47.30 7.47
N ILE A 124 18.21 -47.43 8.64
CA ILE A 124 17.43 -46.35 9.27
C ILE A 124 18.35 -45.20 9.69
N GLU A 125 19.52 -45.46 10.29
CA GLU A 125 20.51 -44.44 10.66
C GLU A 125 21.01 -43.69 9.43
N ARG A 126 21.24 -44.38 8.31
CA ARG A 126 21.59 -43.77 7.02
C ARG A 126 20.45 -42.87 6.48
N ARG A 127 19.20 -43.31 6.62
CA ARG A 127 18.03 -42.52 6.25
C ARG A 127 17.84 -41.32 7.18
N VAL A 128 18.08 -41.47 8.47
CA VAL A 128 18.03 -40.39 9.47
C VAL A 128 19.13 -39.37 9.20
N THR A 129 20.35 -39.78 8.87
CA THR A 129 21.43 -38.84 8.47
C THR A 129 21.12 -38.13 7.16
N ASN A 130 20.49 -38.78 6.19
CA ASN A 130 20.02 -38.13 4.96
C ASN A 130 18.88 -37.13 5.23
N VAL A 131 17.97 -37.44 6.15
CA VAL A 131 16.91 -36.52 6.60
C VAL A 131 17.51 -35.37 7.39
N ASP A 132 18.46 -35.61 8.29
CA ASP A 132 19.13 -34.59 9.11
C ASP A 132 19.99 -33.65 8.26
N SER A 133 20.70 -34.18 7.26
CA SER A 133 21.39 -33.35 6.27
C SER A 133 20.41 -32.56 5.37
N GLY A 134 19.26 -33.15 5.04
CA GLY A 134 18.14 -32.45 4.41
C GLY A 134 17.59 -31.31 5.27
N ILE A 135 17.35 -31.56 6.56
CA ILE A 135 16.91 -30.57 7.55
C ILE A 135 17.98 -29.50 7.75
N THR A 136 19.26 -29.87 7.80
CA THR A 136 20.39 -28.94 7.94
C THR A 136 20.55 -28.07 6.69
N SER A 137 20.29 -28.61 5.50
CA SER A 137 20.25 -27.83 4.26
C SER A 137 19.04 -26.89 4.21
N ALA A 138 17.88 -27.34 4.70
CA ALA A 138 16.68 -26.51 4.85
C ALA A 138 16.87 -25.42 5.92
N ALA A 139 17.56 -25.72 7.03
CA ALA A 139 17.92 -24.78 8.08
C ALA A 139 18.97 -23.76 7.61
N ARG A 140 19.96 -24.18 6.82
CA ARG A 140 20.89 -23.26 6.14
C ARG A 140 20.17 -22.35 5.15
N ASN A 141 19.15 -22.85 4.44
CA ASN A 141 18.28 -22.02 3.63
C ASN A 141 17.42 -21.07 4.48
N LEU A 142 17.00 -21.49 5.68
CA LEU A 142 16.28 -20.66 6.65
C LEU A 142 17.12 -19.46 7.15
N GLU A 143 18.45 -19.60 7.16
CA GLU A 143 19.39 -18.54 7.56
C GLU A 143 19.99 -17.74 6.39
N LYS A 144 19.60 -17.99 5.13
CA LYS A 144 20.14 -17.23 3.99
C LYS A 144 19.92 -15.72 4.17
N TYR A 145 18.73 -15.34 4.60
CA TYR A 145 18.35 -13.97 4.83
C TYR A 145 17.93 -13.73 6.28
N LYS A 146 18.43 -12.64 6.88
CA LYS A 146 18.10 -12.23 8.25
C LYS A 146 17.67 -10.76 8.28
N LYS A 147 16.44 -10.49 8.71
CA LYS A 147 15.96 -9.11 8.94
C LYS A 147 16.60 -8.56 10.21
N THR A 148 17.07 -7.32 10.17
CA THR A 148 17.68 -6.62 11.32
C THR A 148 16.64 -5.78 12.06
N GLY A 149 16.99 -5.28 13.25
CA GLY A 149 16.12 -4.40 14.03
C GLY A 149 15.80 -3.06 13.35
N CYS A 150 16.63 -2.60 12.41
CA CYS A 150 16.38 -1.38 11.63
C CYS A 150 15.60 -1.64 10.32
N GLY A 151 15.19 -2.89 10.05
CA GLY A 151 14.41 -3.26 8.87
C GLY A 151 15.23 -3.60 7.63
N SER A 152 16.56 -3.53 7.68
CA SER A 152 17.43 -4.07 6.63
C SER A 152 17.43 -5.60 6.62
N ILE A 153 17.89 -6.20 5.53
CA ILE A 153 17.95 -7.65 5.33
C ILE A 153 19.39 -8.02 5.00
N ILE A 154 20.02 -8.79 5.89
CA ILE A 154 21.35 -9.36 5.67
C ILE A 154 21.21 -10.60 4.79
N ASP A 155 21.94 -10.64 3.68
CA ASP A 155 22.14 -11.82 2.86
C ASP A 155 23.49 -12.47 3.23
N ASN A 156 23.41 -13.59 3.95
CA ASN A 156 24.59 -14.31 4.42
C ASN A 156 25.35 -15.02 3.30
N SER A 157 24.75 -15.23 2.13
CA SER A 157 25.40 -15.89 1.00
C SER A 157 26.28 -14.96 0.19
N THR A 158 25.86 -13.71 0.01
CA THR A 158 26.59 -12.70 -0.78
C THR A 158 27.37 -11.71 0.09
N SER A 159 27.19 -11.77 1.42
CA SER A 159 27.71 -10.76 2.35
C SER A 159 27.25 -9.33 1.99
N LEU A 160 26.03 -9.22 1.46
CA LEU A 160 25.35 -7.97 1.18
C LEU A 160 24.27 -7.71 2.22
N GLU A 161 23.93 -6.44 2.39
CA GLU A 161 22.82 -6.00 3.20
C GLU A 161 21.90 -5.14 2.33
N TRP A 162 20.60 -5.44 2.40
CA TRP A 162 19.56 -4.87 1.56
C TRP A 162 18.62 -3.99 2.37
N PHE A 163 18.16 -2.90 1.79
CA PHE A 163 17.09 -2.07 2.34
C PHE A 163 16.03 -1.84 1.27
N ILE A 164 14.80 -2.22 1.58
CA ILE A 164 13.70 -2.13 0.62
C ILE A 164 13.11 -0.72 0.68
N GLY A 165 12.96 -0.10 -0.48
CA GLY A 165 12.35 1.21 -0.61
C GLY A 165 10.83 1.20 -0.38
N PRO A 166 10.21 2.38 -0.37
CA PRO A 166 8.77 2.50 -0.17
C PRO A 166 7.97 1.81 -1.29
N ASP A 167 6.77 1.31 -0.97
CA ASP A 167 5.83 0.70 -1.91
C ASP A 167 5.16 1.75 -2.81
N ARG A 168 5.96 2.41 -3.66
CA ARG A 168 5.51 3.37 -4.68
C ARG A 168 6.41 3.32 -5.89
N ASN A 169 5.88 3.73 -7.04
CA ASN A 169 6.68 3.83 -8.26
C ASN A 169 7.66 5.00 -8.12
N MET A 170 8.91 4.77 -8.51
CA MET A 170 9.95 5.78 -8.51
C MET A 170 10.66 5.73 -9.86
N THR A 171 10.95 6.90 -10.42
CA THR A 171 11.90 7.02 -11.54
C THR A 171 13.30 6.61 -11.07
N TRP A 172 14.20 6.37 -12.02
CA TRP A 172 15.57 6.06 -11.68
C TRP A 172 16.26 7.19 -10.93
N ASP A 173 16.03 8.44 -11.36
CA ASP A 173 16.60 9.63 -10.70
C ASP A 173 16.07 9.80 -9.27
N GLU A 174 14.76 9.66 -9.06
CA GLU A 174 14.16 9.66 -7.71
C GLU A 174 14.72 8.52 -6.84
N SER A 175 14.98 7.35 -7.44
CA SER A 175 15.55 6.19 -6.74
C SER A 175 16.98 6.43 -6.30
N ARG A 176 17.83 6.97 -7.18
CA ARG A 176 19.21 7.34 -6.86
C ARG A 176 19.25 8.37 -5.73
N ASP A 177 18.41 9.40 -5.82
CA ASP A 177 18.38 10.46 -4.83
C ASP A 177 17.86 9.95 -3.48
N TRP A 178 16.91 9.01 -3.48
CA TRP A 178 16.45 8.34 -2.27
C TRP A 178 17.56 7.53 -1.61
N VAL A 179 18.27 6.69 -2.37
CA VAL A 179 19.38 5.88 -1.82
C VAL A 179 20.48 6.77 -1.25
N LYS A 180 20.85 7.85 -1.96
CA LYS A 180 21.89 8.78 -1.52
C LYS A 180 21.57 9.45 -0.18
N ASN A 181 20.29 9.71 0.09
CA ASN A 181 19.82 10.35 1.31
C ASN A 181 19.36 9.35 2.38
N LEU A 182 19.54 8.04 2.15
CA LEU A 182 19.10 7.01 3.06
C LEU A 182 20.00 6.96 4.31
N THR A 183 19.45 7.36 5.45
CA THR A 183 20.13 7.34 6.77
C THR A 183 19.75 6.14 7.64
N ALA A 184 19.03 5.17 7.07
CA ALA A 184 18.61 3.98 7.78
C ALA A 184 19.78 3.20 8.38
N CYS A 185 19.53 2.53 9.52
CA CYS A 185 20.52 1.76 10.27
C CYS A 185 21.72 2.61 10.75
N GLU A 186 21.41 3.75 11.40
CA GLU A 186 22.37 4.69 12.00
C GLU A 186 23.37 5.33 11.03
N GLY A 187 23.08 5.33 9.73
CA GLY A 187 23.99 5.85 8.70
C GLY A 187 25.34 5.10 8.64
N ARG A 188 25.44 3.91 9.24
CA ARG A 188 26.66 3.11 9.17
C ARG A 188 26.79 2.62 7.72
N GLY A 189 27.75 3.11 6.94
CA GLY A 189 28.00 2.64 5.58
C GLY A 189 27.18 3.33 4.46
N GLN A 190 27.76 3.36 3.26
CA GLN A 190 27.18 4.05 2.10
C GLN A 190 26.25 3.14 1.33
N TRP A 191 24.94 3.34 1.50
CA TRP A 191 23.92 2.72 0.67
C TRP A 191 24.11 3.14 -0.79
N ARG A 192 23.95 2.18 -1.71
CA ARG A 192 23.99 2.42 -3.16
C ARG A 192 22.89 1.65 -3.88
N LEU A 193 22.60 2.05 -5.11
CA LEU A 193 21.77 1.23 -5.98
C LEU A 193 22.52 -0.09 -6.28
N PRO A 194 21.78 -1.21 -6.42
CA PRO A 194 22.38 -2.50 -6.73
C PRO A 194 22.83 -2.58 -8.19
N GLN A 195 23.82 -3.44 -8.45
CA GLN A 195 24.15 -3.89 -9.80
C GLN A 195 23.11 -4.91 -10.29
N ILE A 196 23.03 -5.12 -11.60
CA ILE A 196 22.01 -6.01 -12.17
C ILE A 196 22.21 -7.47 -11.73
N ASN A 197 23.48 -7.90 -11.60
CA ASN A 197 23.83 -9.24 -11.14
C ASN A 197 23.51 -9.48 -9.66
N GLU A 198 23.64 -8.44 -8.82
CA GLU A 198 23.24 -8.50 -7.41
C GLU A 198 21.72 -8.68 -7.30
N LEU A 199 20.94 -7.96 -8.12
CA LEU A 199 19.49 -8.18 -8.20
C LEU A 199 19.16 -9.59 -8.70
N ALA A 200 19.82 -10.05 -9.77
CA ALA A 200 19.61 -11.40 -10.31
C ALA A 200 19.83 -12.49 -9.27
N SER A 201 20.80 -12.32 -8.36
CA SER A 201 21.08 -13.27 -7.28
C SER A 201 19.95 -13.46 -6.26
N LEU A 202 19.00 -12.53 -6.18
CA LEU A 202 17.83 -12.63 -5.31
C LEU A 202 16.71 -13.49 -5.89
N TYR A 203 16.68 -13.67 -7.22
CA TYR A 203 15.63 -14.40 -7.92
C TYR A 203 15.60 -15.88 -7.55
N ASN A 204 14.42 -16.40 -7.24
CA ASN A 204 14.17 -17.80 -7.04
C ASN A 204 12.70 -18.12 -7.31
N GLU A 205 12.43 -18.92 -8.35
CA GLU A 205 11.08 -19.29 -8.80
C GLU A 205 10.23 -20.00 -7.73
N ALA A 206 10.87 -20.66 -6.75
CA ALA A 206 10.17 -21.36 -5.67
C ALA A 206 9.59 -20.41 -4.61
N TYR A 207 9.95 -19.11 -4.66
CA TYR A 207 9.49 -18.11 -3.72
C TYR A 207 8.57 -17.09 -4.37
N THR A 208 7.82 -16.39 -3.52
CA THR A 208 6.91 -15.32 -3.91
C THR A 208 6.93 -14.25 -2.82
N ALA A 209 7.06 -12.98 -3.22
CA ALA A 209 7.03 -11.83 -2.34
C ALA A 209 6.27 -10.65 -2.96
N GLY A 210 5.60 -9.88 -2.09
CA GLY A 210 4.78 -8.74 -2.50
C GLY A 210 3.50 -9.15 -3.21
N LYS A 211 2.64 -8.15 -3.47
CA LYS A 211 1.46 -8.30 -4.34
C LYS A 211 1.87 -8.34 -5.81
N GLY A 212 2.95 -7.64 -6.17
CA GLY A 212 3.39 -7.50 -7.55
C GLY A 212 2.53 -6.53 -8.37
N TYR A 213 2.96 -6.32 -9.60
CA TYR A 213 2.29 -5.49 -10.59
C TYR A 213 0.89 -6.01 -10.89
N PHE A 214 -0.07 -5.11 -11.07
CA PHE A 214 -1.46 -5.44 -11.39
C PHE A 214 -1.80 -5.00 -12.81
N THR A 215 -2.22 -5.95 -13.65
CA THR A 215 -2.72 -5.69 -15.00
C THR A 215 -3.71 -6.76 -15.43
N GLY A 216 -4.69 -6.40 -16.26
CA GLY A 216 -5.65 -7.36 -16.81
C GLY A 216 -6.47 -8.12 -15.74
N GLY A 217 -6.65 -7.54 -14.55
CA GLY A 217 -7.35 -8.21 -13.44
C GLY A 217 -6.51 -9.19 -12.62
N GLN A 218 -5.20 -9.28 -12.89
CA GLN A 218 -4.30 -10.24 -12.25
C GLN A 218 -3.07 -9.55 -11.63
N TYR A 219 -2.57 -10.14 -10.55
CA TYR A 219 -1.33 -9.77 -9.87
C TYR A 219 -0.14 -10.62 -10.34
N PHE A 220 1.03 -9.99 -10.47
CA PHE A 220 2.27 -10.59 -10.94
C PHE A 220 3.37 -10.45 -9.88
N PRO A 221 3.36 -11.25 -8.81
CA PRO A 221 4.26 -11.10 -7.68
C PRO A 221 5.73 -11.39 -8.05
N ALA A 222 6.65 -10.87 -7.24
CA ALA A 222 8.08 -11.09 -7.41
C ALA A 222 8.47 -12.49 -6.93
N HIS A 223 9.27 -13.22 -7.72
CA HIS A 223 9.84 -14.50 -7.33
C HIS A 223 11.17 -14.31 -6.60
N ILE A 224 11.06 -13.87 -5.34
CA ILE A 224 12.15 -13.65 -4.39
C ILE A 224 11.71 -14.09 -3.00
N HIS A 225 12.65 -14.27 -2.08
CA HIS A 225 12.37 -14.75 -0.74
C HIS A 225 11.30 -13.89 -0.03
N PRO A 226 10.32 -14.47 0.70
CA PRO A 226 9.20 -13.72 1.30
C PRO A 226 9.60 -12.60 2.28
N ILE A 227 10.83 -12.65 2.81
CA ILE A 227 11.40 -11.56 3.63
C ILE A 227 11.45 -10.21 2.90
N PHE A 228 11.43 -10.24 1.56
CA PHE A 228 11.39 -9.06 0.70
C PHE A 228 9.95 -8.60 0.36
N ALA A 229 8.93 -9.03 1.11
CA ALA A 229 7.52 -8.69 0.85
C ALA A 229 7.23 -7.18 0.83
N ASP A 230 8.08 -6.37 1.46
CA ASP A 230 7.97 -4.90 1.45
C ASP A 230 8.15 -4.30 0.03
N ILE A 231 8.56 -5.10 -0.98
CA ILE A 231 8.50 -4.74 -2.41
C ILE A 231 7.07 -4.37 -2.86
N GLY A 232 6.05 -4.88 -2.14
CA GLY A 232 4.66 -4.45 -2.27
C GLY A 232 4.08 -4.73 -3.66
N GLY A 233 3.51 -3.71 -4.30
CA GLY A 233 2.92 -3.79 -5.66
C GLY A 233 3.93 -3.78 -6.82
N GLY A 234 5.23 -3.95 -6.54
CA GLY A 234 6.29 -3.93 -7.53
C GLY A 234 6.72 -5.31 -8.01
N SER A 235 7.09 -5.41 -9.28
CA SER A 235 7.73 -6.62 -9.86
C SER A 235 9.11 -6.35 -10.45
N TRP A 236 9.47 -5.07 -10.59
CA TRP A 236 10.76 -4.64 -11.11
C TRP A 236 11.55 -3.86 -10.07
N VAL A 237 12.88 -3.93 -10.13
CA VAL A 237 13.76 -3.09 -9.32
C VAL A 237 14.84 -2.44 -10.18
N TRP A 238 15.05 -1.14 -9.99
CA TRP A 238 16.10 -0.39 -10.68
C TRP A 238 17.50 -0.87 -10.27
N SER A 239 18.39 -0.97 -11.25
CA SER A 239 19.83 -1.12 -11.00
C SER A 239 20.55 0.23 -11.10
N SER A 240 21.84 0.24 -10.79
CA SER A 240 22.73 1.38 -11.03
C SER A 240 23.26 1.46 -12.47
N GLU A 241 22.99 0.46 -13.31
CA GLU A 241 23.59 0.33 -14.63
C GLU A 241 22.82 1.10 -15.70
N THR A 242 23.44 2.16 -16.23
CA THR A 242 22.87 3.01 -17.29
C THR A 242 23.30 2.54 -18.67
N LEU A 243 22.37 2.59 -19.62
CA LEU A 243 22.60 2.32 -21.04
C LEU A 243 22.52 3.65 -21.81
N GLY A 244 23.67 4.30 -21.95
CA GLY A 244 23.76 5.66 -22.45
C GLY A 244 23.12 6.67 -21.49
N SER A 245 22.56 7.75 -22.03
CA SER A 245 22.06 8.88 -21.23
C SER A 245 20.61 8.72 -20.75
N ASN A 246 19.83 7.85 -21.40
CA ASN A 246 18.37 7.86 -21.26
C ASN A 246 17.74 6.54 -20.78
N HIS A 247 18.43 5.41 -20.90
CA HIS A 247 17.92 4.11 -20.47
C HIS A 247 18.72 3.56 -19.30
N VAL A 248 18.06 2.76 -18.46
CA VAL A 248 18.67 2.11 -17.31
C VAL A 248 18.17 0.67 -17.24
N ARG A 249 19.06 -0.24 -16.87
CA ARG A 249 18.72 -1.63 -16.58
C ARG A 249 17.92 -1.74 -15.28
N SER A 250 16.97 -2.65 -15.28
CA SER A 250 16.19 -3.06 -14.13
C SER A 250 15.98 -4.57 -14.18
N TYR A 251 15.72 -5.19 -13.05
CA TYR A 251 15.49 -6.62 -12.99
C TYR A 251 14.00 -6.91 -12.80
N ASN A 252 13.41 -7.76 -13.63
CA ASN A 252 12.04 -8.24 -13.48
C ASN A 252 12.05 -9.50 -12.60
N PHE A 253 11.63 -9.37 -11.36
CA PHE A 253 11.54 -10.50 -10.44
C PHE A 253 10.35 -11.41 -10.68
N ASN A 254 9.32 -10.98 -11.42
CA ASN A 254 8.23 -11.89 -11.80
C ASN A 254 8.65 -12.84 -12.94
N GLN A 255 9.57 -12.42 -13.80
CA GLN A 255 9.99 -13.23 -14.96
C GLN A 255 11.44 -13.76 -14.85
N GLY A 256 12.23 -13.25 -13.91
CA GLY A 256 13.64 -13.63 -13.76
C GLY A 256 14.53 -13.13 -14.90
N VAL A 257 14.24 -11.94 -15.45
CA VAL A 257 14.94 -11.40 -16.61
C VAL A 257 15.37 -9.95 -16.40
N GLU A 258 16.50 -9.59 -17.01
CA GLU A 258 16.95 -8.21 -17.13
C GLU A 258 16.12 -7.48 -18.19
N VAL A 259 15.70 -6.25 -17.89
CA VAL A 259 14.94 -5.41 -18.80
C VAL A 259 15.42 -3.97 -18.73
N GLU A 260 15.09 -3.18 -19.75
CA GLU A 260 15.56 -1.81 -19.91
C GLU A 260 14.38 -0.85 -19.97
N PHE A 261 14.50 0.27 -19.28
CA PHE A 261 13.48 1.31 -19.28
C PHE A 261 14.07 2.70 -19.39
N PRO A 262 13.31 3.67 -19.92
CA PRO A 262 13.67 5.08 -19.81
C PRO A 262 13.84 5.48 -18.35
N ARG A 263 14.86 6.27 -18.04
CA ARG A 263 15.17 6.70 -16.66
C ARG A 263 14.01 7.46 -15.97
N ASN A 264 13.14 8.09 -16.75
CA ASN A 264 11.97 8.84 -16.31
C ASN A 264 10.66 8.01 -16.30
N ASN A 265 10.74 6.69 -16.49
CA ASN A 265 9.58 5.81 -16.49
C ASN A 265 8.80 5.89 -15.17
N LYS A 266 7.49 6.14 -15.26
CA LYS A 266 6.52 6.07 -14.15
C LYS A 266 5.38 5.08 -14.41
N THR A 267 5.31 4.52 -15.61
CA THR A 267 4.23 3.63 -16.08
C THR A 267 4.31 2.27 -15.42
N TYR A 268 5.49 1.69 -15.35
CA TYR A 268 5.70 0.36 -14.75
C TYR A 268 6.03 0.48 -13.26
N SER A 269 5.64 -0.52 -12.46
CA SER A 269 5.87 -0.54 -11.01
C SER A 269 7.30 -0.92 -10.64
N ILE A 270 8.24 -0.06 -11.03
CA ILE A 270 9.66 -0.23 -10.73
C ILE A 270 9.92 0.35 -9.34
N ARG A 271 10.43 -0.52 -8.45
CA ARG A 271 10.79 -0.24 -7.06
C ARG A 271 12.28 0.07 -6.95
N VAL A 272 12.68 0.49 -5.76
CA VAL A 272 14.06 0.76 -5.41
C VAL A 272 14.48 -0.09 -4.23
N PHE A 273 15.59 -0.82 -4.38
CA PHE A 273 16.31 -1.40 -3.26
C PHE A 273 17.61 -0.62 -3.10
N ALA A 274 18.06 -0.45 -1.86
CA ALA A 274 19.42 -0.06 -1.56
C ALA A 274 20.22 -1.29 -1.14
N VAL A 275 21.50 -1.30 -1.49
CA VAL A 275 22.43 -2.36 -1.10
C VAL A 275 23.72 -1.76 -0.56
N ARG A 276 24.37 -2.48 0.35
CA ARG A 276 25.73 -2.21 0.82
C ARG A 276 26.41 -3.52 1.21
N SER A 277 27.71 -3.48 1.46
CA SER A 277 28.43 -4.60 2.08
C SER A 277 27.98 -4.80 3.52
N LYS A 278 27.81 -6.07 3.92
CA LYS A 278 27.52 -6.46 5.30
C LYS A 278 28.60 -5.92 6.25
N GLN A 279 28.17 -5.34 7.37
CA GLN A 279 29.03 -4.88 8.46
C GLN A 279 29.27 -5.95 9.51
#